data_AF-A0AAW0REL8-F1
#
_entry.id   AF-A0AAW0REL8-F1
#
_cell.length_a   1.000
_cell.length_b   1.000
_cell.length_c   1.000
_cell.angle_alpha   90.00
_cell.angle_beta   90.00
_cell.angle_gamma   90.00
#
_symmetry.space_group_name_H-M   'P 1'
#
loop_
_entity.id
_entity.type
_entity.pdbx_description
1 polymer ?
#
loop_
_entity_poly.entity_id
_entity_poly.type
_entity_poly.pdbx_seq_one_letter_code
_entity_poly.pdbx_strand_id
1 'polypeptide(L)'
;PLERWLKTEFGESRTLSDWSPATANGLLVGMPMTAVEDTATFVATNQGGAVDPSGVAADFDMLRFPEQVLLWQALRATTAAPFYFPPQVIHGVAYQDGGMTYNNPSALALAAAREQFPEKPDPSILVSCGAGTEKPSRARSHDMTNISRTAGGR
;
A
#
# COMPACT_ATOMS: atom_id res chain seq x y z
N PRO A 1 -4.72 -1.40 -20.80
CA PRO A 1 -4.80 -2.88 -20.63
C PRO A 1 -5.25 -3.31 -19.23
N LEU A 2 -4.53 -2.91 -18.17
CA LEU A 2 -4.84 -3.23 -16.78
C LEU A 2 -6.27 -2.85 -16.36
N GLU A 3 -6.68 -1.60 -16.63
CA GLU A 3 -8.03 -1.12 -16.30
C GLU A 3 -9.14 -1.98 -16.92
N ARG A 4 -9.03 -2.27 -18.21
CA ARG A 4 -10.01 -3.09 -18.93
C ARG A 4 -10.15 -4.47 -18.29
N TRP A 5 -9.04 -5.09 -17.92
CA TRP A 5 -9.05 -6.39 -17.27
C TRP A 5 -9.69 -6.32 -15.89
N LEU A 6 -9.32 -5.33 -15.06
CA LEU A 6 -9.92 -5.12 -13.74
C LEU A 6 -11.44 -4.92 -13.82
N LYS A 7 -11.90 -4.13 -14.80
CA LYS A 7 -13.33 -3.92 -15.06
C LYS A 7 -14.06 -5.20 -15.49
N THR A 8 -13.44 -6.02 -16.34
CA THR A 8 -14.00 -7.30 -16.78
C THR A 8 -14.12 -8.30 -15.63
N GLU A 9 -13.10 -8.43 -14.79
CA GLU A 9 -13.07 -9.43 -13.70
C GLU A 9 -13.88 -8.99 -12.47
N PHE A 10 -13.77 -7.72 -12.07
CA PHE A 10 -14.35 -7.21 -10.83
C PHE A 10 -15.65 -6.42 -11.03
N GLY A 11 -16.03 -6.13 -12.28
CA GLY A 11 -17.21 -5.35 -12.64
C GLY A 11 -16.94 -3.85 -12.65
N GLU A 12 -17.67 -3.14 -13.52
CA GLU A 12 -17.48 -1.70 -13.73
C GLU A 12 -18.15 -0.83 -12.65
N SER A 13 -19.28 -1.30 -12.10
CA SER A 13 -20.10 -0.57 -11.15
C SER A 13 -20.00 -1.08 -9.72
N ARG A 14 -19.23 -2.15 -9.47
CA ARG A 14 -19.09 -2.71 -8.12
C ARG A 14 -18.21 -1.83 -7.25
N THR A 15 -18.68 -1.55 -6.05
CA THR A 15 -18.02 -0.76 -5.03
C THR A 15 -17.23 -1.64 -4.05
N LEU A 16 -16.42 -1.04 -3.20
CA LEU A 16 -15.72 -1.77 -2.13
C LEU A 16 -16.69 -2.42 -1.12
N SER A 17 -17.87 -1.82 -0.93
CA SER A 17 -18.90 -2.32 -0.01
C SER A 17 -19.73 -3.46 -0.59
N ASP A 18 -19.76 -3.64 -1.91
CA ASP A 18 -20.59 -4.64 -2.60
C ASP A 18 -20.09 -6.09 -2.46
N TRP A 19 -18.89 -6.32 -1.91
CA TRP A 19 -18.28 -7.65 -1.88
C TRP A 19 -18.91 -8.56 -0.81
N SER A 20 -20.02 -9.19 -1.18
CA SER A 20 -20.84 -10.01 -0.29
C SER A 20 -20.10 -11.16 0.41
N PRO A 21 -19.10 -11.88 -0.18
CA PRO A 21 -18.43 -12.96 0.54
C PRO A 21 -17.51 -12.45 1.66
N ALA A 22 -16.79 -11.34 1.46
CA ALA A 22 -15.95 -10.81 2.54
C ALA A 22 -16.85 -10.24 3.64
N THR A 23 -17.81 -9.39 3.27
CA THR A 23 -18.72 -8.77 4.22
C THR A 23 -19.54 -9.80 4.99
N ALA A 24 -20.08 -10.83 4.32
CA ALA A 24 -20.86 -11.88 4.98
C ALA A 24 -20.04 -12.73 5.96
N ASN A 25 -18.74 -12.87 5.73
CA ASN A 25 -17.82 -13.58 6.63
C ASN A 25 -17.12 -12.65 7.63
N GLY A 26 -17.48 -11.36 7.66
CA GLY A 26 -16.82 -10.37 8.53
C GLY A 26 -15.35 -10.11 8.18
N LEU A 27 -14.92 -10.44 6.96
CA LEU A 27 -13.57 -10.20 6.49
C LEU A 27 -13.37 -8.71 6.18
N LEU A 28 -12.29 -8.17 6.74
CA LEU A 28 -11.84 -6.82 6.46
C LEU A 28 -10.73 -6.87 5.41
N VAL A 29 -10.88 -6.05 4.38
CA VAL A 29 -9.91 -5.95 3.29
C VAL A 29 -9.49 -4.50 3.15
N GLY A 30 -8.19 -4.24 3.18
CA GLY A 30 -7.60 -2.92 2.99
C GLY A 30 -6.56 -2.96 1.87
N MET A 31 -6.57 -1.94 1.02
CA MET A 31 -5.64 -1.75 -0.09
C MET A 31 -4.88 -0.43 0.13
N PRO A 32 -3.57 -0.46 0.43
CA PRO A 32 -2.79 0.75 0.59
C PRO A 32 -2.58 1.43 -0.76
N MET A 33 -2.59 2.75 -0.75
CA MET A 33 -2.34 3.60 -1.90
C MET A 33 -1.67 4.88 -1.44
N THR A 34 -0.86 5.46 -2.31
CA THR A 34 -0.07 6.65 -1.99
C THR A 34 -0.60 7.81 -2.81
N ALA A 35 -0.96 8.93 -2.19
CA ALA A 35 -1.33 10.15 -2.89
C ALA A 35 -0.11 10.69 -3.65
N VAL A 36 -0.29 11.12 -4.90
CA VAL A 36 0.80 11.62 -5.74
C VAL A 36 1.27 13.01 -5.30
N GLU A 37 0.38 13.81 -4.74
CA GLU A 37 0.63 15.22 -4.41
C GLU A 37 1.57 15.41 -3.22
N ASP A 38 1.33 14.69 -2.13
CA ASP A 38 1.99 14.88 -0.84
C ASP A 38 2.55 13.58 -0.25
N THR A 39 2.45 12.46 -0.97
CA THR A 39 2.88 11.13 -0.55
C THR A 39 2.15 10.56 0.67
N ALA A 40 1.01 11.14 1.07
CA ALA A 40 0.20 10.60 2.15
C ALA A 40 -0.30 9.18 1.81
N THR A 41 -0.33 8.30 2.80
CA THR A 41 -0.85 6.94 2.65
C THR A 41 -2.35 6.95 2.91
N PHE A 42 -3.10 6.36 1.99
CA PHE A 42 -4.51 6.07 2.14
C PHE A 42 -4.76 4.57 2.06
N VAL A 43 -5.73 4.07 2.82
CA VAL A 43 -6.21 2.69 2.74
C VAL A 43 -7.64 2.70 2.23
N ALA A 44 -7.85 2.13 1.04
CA ALA A 44 -9.17 1.84 0.53
C ALA A 44 -9.67 0.52 1.15
N THR A 45 -10.82 0.54 1.80
CA THR A 45 -11.31 -0.60 2.60
C THR A 45 -12.78 -0.90 2.33
N ASN A 46 -13.20 -2.15 2.56
CA ASN A 46 -14.61 -2.53 2.54
C ASN A 46 -15.38 -2.11 3.81
N GLN A 47 -14.71 -1.49 4.78
CA GLN A 47 -15.31 -0.91 5.97
C GLN A 47 -15.46 0.61 5.86
N GLY A 48 -16.63 1.13 6.23
CA GLY A 48 -16.92 2.55 6.19
C GLY A 48 -16.25 3.31 7.32
N GLY A 49 -15.09 3.92 7.06
CA GLY A 49 -14.60 5.15 7.72
C GLY A 49 -14.51 5.17 9.26
N ALA A 50 -14.50 4.01 9.93
CA ALA A 50 -14.45 3.90 11.38
C ALA A 50 -13.11 3.31 11.86
N VAL A 51 -12.02 3.67 11.18
CA VAL A 51 -10.67 3.48 11.71
C VAL A 51 -10.07 4.89 11.87
N ASP A 52 -10.07 5.39 13.10
CA ASP A 52 -9.29 6.51 13.60
C ASP A 52 -7.84 6.06 13.86
N PRO A 53 -6.92 6.32 12.90
CA PRO A 53 -5.52 5.94 13.02
C PRO A 53 -4.80 6.64 14.19
N SER A 54 -5.43 7.61 14.88
CA SER A 54 -4.82 8.35 15.99
C SER A 54 -4.35 7.49 17.17
N GLY A 55 -4.85 6.25 17.27
CA GLY A 55 -4.44 5.27 18.28
C GLY A 55 -3.24 4.40 17.91
N VAL A 56 -2.77 4.42 16.66
CA VAL A 56 -1.72 3.50 16.19
C VAL A 56 -0.56 4.23 15.52
N ALA A 57 0.67 3.76 15.74
CA ALA A 57 1.92 4.32 15.22
C ALA A 57 2.08 4.29 13.69
N ALA A 58 1.00 4.08 12.93
CA ALA A 58 1.00 4.03 11.48
C ALA A 58 0.35 5.32 10.94
N ASP A 59 1.14 6.11 10.23
CA ASP A 59 0.71 7.35 9.59
C ASP A 59 0.01 7.00 8.26
N PHE A 60 -1.31 6.82 8.31
CA PHE A 60 -2.17 6.58 7.15
C PHE A 60 -3.60 7.03 7.42
N ASP A 61 -4.31 7.43 6.36
CA ASP A 61 -5.74 7.74 6.40
C ASP A 61 -6.58 6.63 5.76
N MET A 62 -7.85 6.52 6.12
CA MET A 62 -8.80 5.69 5.38
C MET A 62 -9.53 6.50 4.31
N LEU A 63 -9.67 5.90 3.14
CA LEU A 63 -10.45 6.50 2.07
C LEU A 63 -11.93 6.48 2.47
N ARG A 64 -12.53 7.68 2.56
CA ARG A 64 -13.92 7.85 3.02
C ARG A 64 -14.90 7.36 1.96
N PHE A 65 -16.10 6.98 2.41
CA PHE A 65 -17.23 6.58 1.55
C PHE A 65 -16.91 5.38 0.62
N PRO A 66 -16.57 4.20 1.17
CA PRO A 66 -16.24 3.02 0.36
C PRO A 66 -17.36 2.59 -0.60
N GLU A 67 -18.61 2.93 -0.30
CA GLU A 67 -19.77 2.74 -1.17
C GLU A 67 -19.76 3.63 -2.41
N GLN A 68 -18.87 4.62 -2.48
CA GLN A 68 -18.67 5.51 -3.62
C GLN A 68 -17.34 5.24 -4.35
N VAL A 69 -16.63 4.18 -3.96
CA VAL A 69 -15.32 3.83 -4.52
C VAL A 69 -15.46 2.52 -5.26
N LEU A 70 -15.25 2.57 -6.58
CA LEU A 70 -15.32 1.37 -7.40
C LEU A 70 -14.14 0.45 -7.09
N LEU A 71 -14.41 -0.84 -6.92
CA LEU A 71 -13.41 -1.85 -6.58
C LEU A 71 -12.26 -1.85 -7.60
N TRP A 72 -12.57 -1.76 -8.89
CA TRP A 72 -11.55 -1.71 -9.94
C TRP A 72 -10.66 -0.47 -9.84
N GLN A 73 -11.18 0.67 -9.34
CA GLN A 73 -10.38 1.88 -9.15
C GLN A 73 -9.41 1.70 -7.98
N ALA A 74 -9.88 1.17 -6.85
CA ALA A 74 -9.02 0.88 -5.70
C ALA A 74 -7.89 -0.09 -6.06
N LEU A 75 -8.21 -1.17 -6.78
CA LEU A 75 -7.24 -2.15 -7.29
C LEU A 75 -6.25 -1.53 -8.28
N ARG A 76 -6.71 -0.63 -9.16
CA ARG A 76 -5.83 0.07 -10.11
C ARG A 76 -4.89 1.02 -9.38
N ALA A 77 -5.39 1.76 -8.40
CA ALA A 77 -4.60 2.69 -7.60
C ALA A 77 -3.50 1.98 -6.80
N THR A 78 -3.85 0.93 -6.04
CA THR A 78 -2.89 0.22 -5.18
C THR A 78 -1.75 -0.46 -5.95
N THR A 79 -1.95 -0.76 -7.24
CA THR A 79 -0.96 -1.43 -8.11
C THR A 79 -0.32 -0.50 -9.15
N ALA A 80 -0.63 0.80 -9.13
CA ALA A 80 -0.14 1.76 -10.12
C ALA A 80 1.31 2.19 -9.81
N ALA A 81 2.26 1.27 -10.01
CA ALA A 81 3.69 1.51 -9.81
C ALA A 81 4.17 2.70 -10.65
N PRO A 82 4.85 3.71 -10.05
CA PRO A 82 5.43 4.82 -10.80
C PRO A 82 6.33 4.34 -11.93
N PHE A 83 6.38 5.11 -13.01
CA PHE A 83 7.07 4.77 -14.28
C PHE A 83 6.45 3.63 -15.11
N TYR A 84 5.68 2.72 -14.50
CA TYR A 84 4.99 1.64 -15.22
C TYR A 84 3.55 1.99 -15.57
N PHE A 85 2.82 2.60 -14.63
CA PHE A 85 1.40 2.91 -14.78
C PHE A 85 1.10 4.36 -14.41
N PRO A 86 0.22 5.04 -15.15
CA PRO A 86 -0.25 6.36 -14.73
C PRO A 86 -1.13 6.25 -13.48
N PRO A 87 -1.14 7.27 -12.60
CA PRO A 87 -1.98 7.29 -11.41
C PRO A 87 -3.48 7.05 -11.70
N GLN A 88 -4.20 6.58 -10.69
CA GLN A 88 -5.65 6.45 -10.70
C GLN A 88 -6.27 7.59 -9.90
N VAL A 89 -7.17 8.34 -10.53
CA VAL A 89 -7.92 9.41 -9.86
C VAL A 89 -9.16 8.82 -9.19
N ILE A 90 -9.31 9.07 -7.89
CA ILE A 90 -10.48 8.69 -7.09
C ILE A 90 -10.91 9.95 -6.34
N HIS A 91 -12.16 10.40 -6.55
CA HIS A 91 -12.72 11.58 -5.87
C HIS A 91 -11.86 12.86 -6.00
N GLY A 92 -11.20 13.04 -7.15
CA GLY A 92 -10.37 14.21 -7.45
C GLY A 92 -8.91 14.09 -7.00
N VAL A 93 -8.54 13.06 -6.23
CA VAL A 93 -7.16 12.83 -5.79
C VAL A 93 -6.51 11.76 -6.67
N ALA A 94 -5.28 12.01 -7.10
CA ALA A 94 -4.48 11.05 -7.86
C ALA A 94 -3.70 10.12 -6.93
N TYR A 95 -3.93 8.82 -7.07
CA TYR A 95 -3.29 7.77 -6.27
C TYR A 95 -2.38 6.89 -7.13
N GLN A 96 -1.28 6.47 -6.53
CA GLN A 96 -0.32 5.52 -7.08
C GLN A 96 -0.09 4.36 -6.10
N ASP A 97 0.80 3.45 -6.48
CA ASP A 97 1.12 2.23 -5.76
C ASP A 97 1.32 2.43 -4.24
N GLY A 98 0.71 1.55 -3.45
CA GLY A 98 0.85 1.55 -1.99
C GLY A 98 2.28 1.23 -1.55
N GLY A 99 3.06 0.56 -2.38
CA GLY A 99 4.44 0.19 -2.15
C GLY A 99 5.40 1.37 -2.03
N MET A 100 4.97 2.58 -2.42
CA MET A 100 5.73 3.81 -2.20
C MET A 100 5.85 4.18 -0.71
N THR A 101 4.89 3.75 0.11
CA THR A 101 4.84 4.02 1.55
C THR A 101 4.84 2.74 2.37
N TYR A 102 4.00 1.76 2.00
CA TYR A 102 3.85 0.48 2.69
C TYR A 102 3.94 -0.71 1.71
N ASN A 103 5.16 -1.00 1.22
CA ASN A 103 5.41 -2.20 0.41
C ASN A 103 5.19 -3.51 1.18
N ASN A 104 5.14 -3.44 2.51
CA ASN A 104 4.57 -4.49 3.35
C ASN A 104 3.42 -3.89 4.20
N PRO A 105 2.15 -4.19 3.87
CA PRO A 105 1.00 -3.64 4.59
C PRO A 105 0.74 -4.28 5.95
N SER A 106 1.63 -5.14 6.46
CA SER A 106 1.45 -5.80 7.78
C SER A 106 1.26 -4.81 8.93
N ALA A 107 1.99 -3.68 8.91
CA ALA A 107 1.84 -2.64 9.92
C ALA A 107 0.45 -2.00 9.87
N LEU A 108 -0.07 -1.73 8.66
CA LEU A 108 -1.43 -1.21 8.44
C LEU A 108 -2.49 -2.23 8.89
N ALA A 109 -2.29 -3.51 8.59
CA ALA A 109 -3.21 -4.57 8.98
C ALA A 109 -3.27 -4.75 10.50
N LEU A 110 -2.11 -4.70 11.19
CA LEU A 110 -2.06 -4.72 12.65
C LEU A 110 -2.74 -3.49 13.26
N ALA A 111 -2.54 -2.30 12.67
CA ALA A 111 -3.20 -1.09 13.12
C ALA A 111 -4.71 -1.19 13.01
N ALA A 112 -5.21 -1.59 11.84
CA ALA A 112 -6.63 -1.79 11.61
C ALA A 112 -7.23 -2.86 12.55
N ALA A 113 -6.50 -3.95 12.82
CA ALA A 113 -6.96 -5.01 13.74
C ALA A 113 -7.09 -4.51 15.19
N ARG A 114 -6.10 -3.74 15.67
CA ARG A 114 -6.10 -3.17 17.03
C ARG A 114 -7.28 -2.27 17.27
N GLU A 115 -7.61 -1.46 16.28
CA GLU A 115 -8.75 -0.57 16.36
C GLU A 115 -10.08 -1.31 16.23
N GLN A 116 -10.19 -2.26 15.30
CA GLN A 116 -11.40 -3.04 15.12
C GLN A 116 -11.75 -3.88 16.36
N PHE A 117 -10.74 -4.36 17.09
CA PHE A 117 -10.88 -5.27 18.22
C PHE A 117 -10.18 -4.71 19.47
N PRO A 118 -10.70 -3.62 20.08
CA PRO A 118 -10.02 -2.96 21.21
C PRO A 118 -9.90 -3.84 22.45
N GLU A 119 -10.84 -4.77 22.64
CA GLU A 119 -10.82 -5.77 23.73
C GLU A 119 -9.75 -6.85 23.52
N LYS A 120 -9.28 -7.03 22.28
CA LYS A 120 -8.30 -8.04 21.89
C LYS A 120 -7.39 -7.52 20.77
N PRO A 121 -6.57 -6.49 21.07
CA PRO A 121 -5.93 -5.67 20.06
C PRO A 121 -4.86 -6.42 19.26
N ASP A 122 -4.21 -7.41 19.87
CA ASP A 122 -3.17 -8.19 19.21
C ASP A 122 -3.73 -9.48 18.60
N PRO A 123 -3.64 -9.69 17.28
CA PRO A 123 -4.10 -10.91 16.65
C PRO A 123 -3.24 -12.10 17.11
N SER A 124 -3.88 -13.26 17.31
CA SER A 124 -3.17 -14.48 17.72
C SER A 124 -2.19 -14.97 16.64
N ILE A 125 -2.48 -14.66 15.37
CA ILE A 125 -1.66 -15.05 14.22
C ILE A 125 -1.61 -13.87 13.24
N LEU A 126 -0.41 -13.51 12.80
CA LEU A 126 -0.18 -12.64 11.65
C LEU A 126 0.59 -13.43 10.60
N VAL A 127 0.10 -13.43 9.36
CA VAL A 127 0.78 -14.02 8.21
C VAL A 127 1.09 -12.92 7.20
N SER A 128 2.37 -12.74 6.91
CA SER A 128 2.87 -11.79 5.90
C SER A 128 3.54 -12.55 4.77
N CYS A 129 2.99 -12.48 3.56
CA CYS A 129 3.51 -13.16 2.38
C CYS A 129 4.20 -12.16 1.44
N GLY A 130 5.52 -12.28 1.27
CA GLY A 130 6.29 -11.45 0.34
C GLY A 130 6.43 -12.07 -1.06
N ALA A 131 6.73 -11.24 -2.06
CA ALA A 131 7.00 -11.68 -3.43
C ALA A 131 8.47 -12.07 -3.70
N GLY A 132 9.30 -12.15 -2.65
CA GLY A 132 10.73 -12.38 -2.73
C GLY A 132 11.55 -11.09 -2.85
N THR A 133 12.87 -11.21 -2.68
CA THR A 133 13.83 -10.10 -2.79
C THR A 133 15.06 -10.57 -3.55
N GLU A 134 15.64 -9.73 -4.39
CA GLU A 134 16.94 -10.02 -4.99
C GLU A 134 18.05 -10.01 -3.93
N LYS A 135 18.99 -10.96 -4.03
CA LYS A 135 20.19 -10.93 -3.19
C LYS A 135 21.16 -9.91 -3.79
N PRO A 136 21.73 -8.98 -2.99
CA PRO A 136 22.76 -8.10 -3.52
C PRO A 136 23.90 -8.95 -4.11
N SER A 137 24.22 -8.71 -5.37
CA SER A 137 25.42 -9.30 -5.95
C SER A 137 26.61 -8.78 -5.13
N ARG A 138 27.51 -9.69 -4.73
CA ARG A 138 28.78 -9.28 -4.12
C ARG A 138 29.49 -8.41 -5.15
N ALA A 139 29.43 -7.10 -5.00
CA ALA A 139 30.30 -6.19 -5.72
C ALA A 139 31.72 -6.65 -5.40
N ARG A 140 32.47 -7.07 -6.42
CA ARG A 140 33.92 -7.29 -6.23
C ARG A 140 34.46 -5.92 -5.84
N SER A 141 34.99 -5.82 -4.62
CA SER A 141 35.79 -4.67 -4.21
C SER A 141 36.96 -4.55 -5.19
N HIS A 142 36.82 -3.68 -6.19
CA HIS A 142 38.00 -3.14 -6.87
C HIS A 142 38.62 -2.18 -5.88
N ASP A 143 39.72 -2.64 -5.27
CA ASP A 143 40.59 -1.85 -4.43
C ASP A 143 41.14 -0.69 -5.27
N MET A 144 40.53 0.49 -5.15
CA MET A 144 41.13 1.74 -5.57
C MET A 144 42.06 2.21 -4.46
N THR A 145 43.25 1.60 -4.37
CA THR A 145 44.35 2.14 -3.57
C THR A 145 44.84 3.42 -4.28
N ASN A 146 44.35 4.56 -3.79
CA ASN A 146 44.77 5.88 -4.25
C ASN A 146 46.29 6.06 -4.07
N ILE A 147 46.95 6.27 -5.21
CA ILE A 147 48.31 6.80 -5.32
C ILE A 147 48.26 8.25 -4.83
N SER A 148 48.86 8.53 -3.68
CA SER A 148 49.13 9.91 -3.24
C SER A 148 50.37 9.95 -2.33
N ARG A 149 51.55 10.04 -2.94
CA ARG A 149 52.67 10.77 -2.35
C ARG A 149 53.72 11.10 -3.42
N THR A 150 53.58 12.29 -3.99
CA THR A 150 54.67 13.00 -4.65
C THR A 150 54.68 14.45 -4.16
N ALA A 151 55.90 14.87 -3.79
CA ALA A 151 56.43 16.23 -3.71
C ALA A 151 56.33 17.05 -2.41
N GLY A 152 57.51 17.51 -1.97
CA GLY A 152 57.77 18.66 -1.07
C GLY A 152 58.50 18.25 0.21
N GLY A 153 59.81 18.42 0.41
CA GLY A 153 60.77 19.29 -0.27
C GLY A 153 60.88 20.66 0.41
N ARG A 154 61.46 20.70 1.63
CA ARG A 154 62.43 21.69 2.13
C ARG A 154 62.96 21.25 3.49
#